data_AF-A0A444X5K8-F1
#
_entry.id   AF-A0A444X5K8-F1
#
_cell.length_a   1.000
_cell.length_b   1.000
_cell.length_c   1.000
_cell.angle_alpha   90.00
_cell.angle_beta   90.00
_cell.angle_gamma   90.00
#
_symmetry.space_group_name_H-M   'P 1'
#
loop_
_entity.id
_entity.type
_entity.pdbx_description
1 polymer ?
#
loop_
_entity_poly.entity_id
_entity_poly.type
_entity_poly.pdbx_seq_one_letter_code
_entity_poly.pdbx_strand_id
1 'polypeptide(L)'
;MFHFQESDRVVTKKEGIDFAREYGCLFIECSAKTRVNVQQCFEELVLKILDTPSLLAEGSKGIKKNIFKDKPPQSDAATSGCC
;
A
#
# COMPACT_ATOMS: atom_id res chain seq x y z
N MET A 1 -4.80 -25.03 5.63
CA MET A 1 -4.42 -24.52 4.30
C MET A 1 -5.51 -23.57 3.83
N PHE A 2 -5.27 -22.26 3.74
CA PHE A 2 -6.29 -21.36 3.20
C PHE A 2 -6.45 -21.60 1.71
N HIS A 3 -7.69 -21.66 1.24
CA HIS A 3 -8.05 -21.77 -0.16
C HIS A 3 -8.71 -20.46 -0.57
N PHE A 4 -8.10 -19.73 -1.49
CA PHE A 4 -8.68 -18.57 -2.15
C PHE A 4 -9.02 -19.00 -3.57
N GLN A 5 -10.29 -18.90 -3.96
CA GLN A 5 -10.75 -19.31 -5.28
C GLN A 5 -10.92 -18.09 -6.17
N GLU A 6 -10.80 -18.26 -7.48
CA GLU A 6 -11.01 -17.16 -8.44
C GLU A 6 -12.43 -16.59 -8.35
N SER A 7 -13.40 -17.41 -7.97
CA SER A 7 -14.79 -17.01 -7.69
C SER A 7 -14.95 -16.05 -6.50
N ASP A 8 -13.98 -16.02 -5.58
CA ASP A 8 -14.01 -15.11 -4.43
C ASP A 8 -13.56 -13.69 -4.82
N ARG A 9 -13.08 -13.49 -6.06
CA ARG A 9 -12.66 -12.17 -6.54
C ARG A 9 -13.87 -11.31 -6.87
N VAL A 10 -13.93 -10.18 -6.19
CA VAL A 10 -14.90 -9.12 -6.47
C VAL A 10 -14.38 -8.07 -7.45
N VAL A 11 -13.09 -8.14 -7.80
CA VAL A 11 -12.44 -7.28 -8.80
C VAL A 11 -11.68 -8.15 -9.77
N THR A 12 -11.94 -7.95 -11.06
CA THR A 12 -11.20 -8.63 -12.12
C THR A 12 -9.83 -8.00 -12.30
N LYS A 13 -8.88 -8.80 -12.80
CA LYS A 13 -7.55 -8.30 -13.18
C LYS A 13 -7.64 -7.12 -14.16
N LYS A 14 -8.58 -7.19 -15.11
CA LYS A 14 -8.76 -6.16 -16.13
C LYS A 14 -9.16 -4.82 -15.51
N GLU A 15 -10.13 -4.81 -14.60
CA GLU A 15 -10.55 -3.59 -13.90
C GLU A 15 -9.39 -2.94 -13.13
N GLY A 16 -8.60 -3.74 -12.42
CA GLY A 16 -7.42 -3.23 -11.70
C GLY A 16 -6.36 -2.63 -12.63
N ILE A 17 -6.09 -3.28 -13.77
CA ILE A 17 -5.16 -2.78 -14.78
C ILE A 17 -5.68 -1.47 -15.40
N ASP A 18 -6.95 -1.43 -15.78
CA ASP A 18 -7.53 -0.27 -16.46
C ASP A 18 -7.57 0.94 -15.50
N PHE A 19 -7.92 0.73 -14.23
CA PHE A 19 -7.83 1.76 -13.18
C PHE A 19 -6.39 2.28 -13.01
N ALA A 20 -5.40 1.40 -12.90
CA ALA A 20 -4.02 1.84 -12.72
C ALA A 20 -3.53 2.67 -13.91
N ARG A 21 -3.90 2.31 -15.15
CA ARG A 21 -3.58 3.10 -16.34
C ARG A 21 -4.23 4.48 -16.32
N GLU A 22 -5.50 4.56 -15.94
CA GLU A 22 -6.26 5.82 -15.87
C GLU A 22 -5.59 6.83 -14.94
N TYR A 23 -5.08 6.37 -13.79
CA TYR A 23 -4.43 7.22 -12.80
C TYR A 23 -2.89 7.24 -12.90
N GLY A 24 -2.30 6.66 -13.95
CA GLY A 24 -0.85 6.64 -14.15
C GLY A 24 -0.05 5.89 -13.07
N CYS A 25 -0.65 4.86 -12.48
CA CYS A 25 -0.06 4.02 -11.45
C CYS A 25 0.56 2.73 -12.02
N LEU A 26 1.52 2.16 -11.28
CA LEU A 26 1.97 0.79 -11.49
C LEU A 26 0.88 -0.20 -11.03
N PHE A 27 0.84 -1.38 -11.64
CA PHE A 27 -0.09 -2.45 -11.25
C PHE A 27 0.58 -3.82 -11.21
N ILE A 28 0.49 -4.50 -10.06
CA ILE A 28 0.95 -5.87 -9.86
C ILE A 28 -0.04 -6.58 -8.94
N GLU A 29 -0.59 -7.72 -9.37
CA GLU A 29 -1.32 -8.62 -8.47
C GLU A 29 -0.31 -9.37 -7.59
N CYS A 30 -0.47 -9.29 -6.27
CA CYS A 30 0.40 -9.99 -5.33
C CYS A 30 -0.40 -10.71 -4.24
N SER A 31 0.22 -11.70 -3.60
CA SER A 31 -0.33 -12.38 -2.43
C SER A 31 0.71 -12.39 -1.33
N ALA A 32 0.52 -11.56 -0.31
CA ALA A 32 1.37 -11.54 0.87
C ALA A 32 1.43 -12.92 1.57
N LYS A 33 0.31 -13.65 1.53
CA LYS A 33 0.19 -14.98 2.15
C LYS A 33 1.09 -16.02 1.51
N THR A 34 1.07 -16.09 0.18
CA THR A 34 1.84 -17.08 -0.59
C THR A 34 3.16 -16.52 -1.10
N ARG A 35 3.46 -15.26 -0.78
CA ARG A 35 4.62 -14.47 -1.23
C ARG A 35 4.71 -14.26 -2.74
N VAL A 36 3.64 -14.55 -3.49
CA VAL A 36 3.61 -14.35 -4.94
C VAL A 36 3.69 -12.85 -5.26
N ASN A 37 4.65 -12.49 -6.11
CA ASN A 37 4.91 -11.14 -6.64
C ASN A 37 5.20 -10.05 -5.60
N VAL A 38 5.40 -10.41 -4.32
CA VAL A 38 5.68 -9.42 -3.28
C VAL A 38 7.02 -8.73 -3.54
N GLN A 39 8.07 -9.50 -3.82
CA GLN A 39 9.40 -8.95 -4.11
C GLN A 39 9.39 -8.08 -5.37
N GLN A 40 8.83 -8.60 -6.47
CA GLN A 40 8.70 -7.87 -7.73
C GLN A 40 7.94 -6.54 -7.56
N CYS A 41 6.89 -6.50 -6.72
CA CYS A 41 6.15 -5.28 -6.43
C CYS A 41 7.05 -4.14 -5.89
N PHE A 42 7.94 -4.47 -4.96
CA PHE A 42 8.88 -3.49 -4.42
C PHE A 42 10.01 -3.16 -5.40
N GLU A 43 10.52 -4.14 -6.14
CA GLU A 43 11.58 -3.91 -7.13
C GLU A 43 11.11 -2.94 -8.22
N GLU A 44 9.94 -3.19 -8.82
CA GLU A 44 9.37 -2.32 -9.87
C GLU A 44 9.10 -0.90 -9.36
N LEU A 45 8.60 -0.77 -8.12
CA LEU A 45 8.39 0.53 -7.50
C LEU A 45 9.71 1.30 -7.32
N VAL A 46 10.72 0.65 -6.75
CA VAL A 46 12.03 1.27 -6.48
C VAL A 46 12.71 1.65 -7.79
N LEU A 47 12.72 0.76 -8.78
CA LEU A 47 13.25 1.04 -10.11
C LEU A 47 12.58 2.26 -10.73
N LYS A 48 11.25 2.36 -10.67
CA LYS A 48 10.53 3.49 -11.25
C LYS A 48 10.85 4.83 -10.58
N ILE A 49 11.10 4.81 -9.27
CA ILE A 49 11.55 5.99 -8.52
C ILE A 49 12.96 6.39 -8.95
N LEU A 50 13.88 5.43 -9.06
CA LEU A 50 15.27 5.67 -9.49
C LEU A 50 15.33 6.22 -10.92
N ASP A 51 14.47 5.73 -11.81
CA ASP A 51 14.31 6.20 -13.19
C ASP A 51 13.69 7.60 -13.31
N THR A 52 13.29 8.21 -12.19
CA THR A 52 12.69 9.56 -12.15
C THR A 52 13.57 10.48 -11.28
N PRO A 53 14.66 11.06 -11.82
CA PRO A 53 15.67 11.78 -11.04
C PRO A 53 15.13 12.93 -10.17
N SER A 54 14.03 13.57 -10.59
CA SER A 54 13.38 14.64 -9.82
C SER A 54 12.85 14.17 -8.46
N LEU A 55 12.45 12.91 -8.32
CA LEU A 55 11.95 12.35 -7.05
C LEU A 55 13.08 12.13 -6.03
N LEU A 56 14.31 11.92 -6.49
CA LEU A 56 15.48 11.69 -5.63
C LEU A 56 15.98 12.99 -4.99
N ALA A 57 15.87 14.12 -5.69
CA ALA A 57 16.27 15.43 -5.19
C ALA A 57 15.38 15.92 -4.02
N GLU A 58 14.08 15.64 -4.09
CA GLU A 58 13.09 16.06 -3.07
C GLU A 58 13.08 15.16 -1.81
N GLY A 59 13.53 13.90 -1.92
CA GLY A 59 13.63 12.96 -0.79
C GLY A 59 14.60 13.40 0.32
N SER A 60 15.55 14.29 0.01
CA SER A 60 16.57 14.76 0.96
C SER A 60 16.08 15.85 1.91
N LYS A 61 14.93 16.49 1.64
CA LYS A 61 14.41 17.62 2.44
C LYS A 61 13.25 17.26 3.39
N GLY A 62 12.66 16.05 3.27
CA GLY A 62 11.30 15.82 3.78
C GLY A 62 11.03 14.64 4.72
N ILE A 63 11.99 13.78 5.07
CA ILE A 63 11.69 12.56 5.86
C ILE A 63 12.48 12.56 7.18
N LYS A 64 12.04 13.39 8.14
CA LYS A 64 12.36 13.25 9.58
C LYS A 64 11.10 13.12 10.44
N LYS A 65 10.02 12.53 9.92
CA LYS A 65 8.86 12.18 10.74
C LYS A 65 8.86 10.67 10.96
N ASN A 66 9.29 10.27 12.15
CA ASN A 66 9.14 8.91 12.64
C ASN A 66 7.64 8.61 12.77
N ILE A 67 7.09 7.89 11.79
CA ILE A 67 5.67 7.52 11.71
C ILE A 67 5.20 6.58 12.85
N PHE A 68 6.12 6.15 13.71
CA PHE A 68 5.88 5.24 14.83
C PHE A 68 5.74 5.93 16.21
N LYS A 69 5.66 7.27 16.27
CA LYS A 69 5.48 7.99 17.54
C LYS A 69 4.31 8.97 17.51
N ASP A 70 3.10 8.47 17.28
CA ASP A 70 1.90 9.14 17.78
C ASP A 70 1.25 8.24 18.83
N LYS A 71 1.55 8.55 20.09
CA LYS A 71 0.79 8.06 21.24
C LYS A 71 -0.51 8.88 21.28
N PRO A 72 -1.70 8.28 21.15
CA PRO A 72 -2.93 9.06 21.21
C PRO A 72 -3.07 9.72 22.61
N PRO A 73 -3.57 10.96 22.68
CA PRO A 73 -3.83 11.62 23.95
C PRO A 73 -4.98 10.90 24.67
N GLN A 74 -4.68 10.40 25.86
CA GLN A 74 -5.65 9.84 26.80
C GLN A 74 -6.58 10.98 27.22
N SER A 75 -7.87 10.88 26.89
CA SER A 75 -8.91 11.74 27.46
C SER A 75 -9.62 10.96 28.55
N ASP A 76 -9.39 11.34 29.79
CA ASP A 76 -10.14 10.88 30.94
C ASP A 76 -11.50 11.59 30.95
N ALA A 77 -12.57 10.88 30.62
CA ALA A 77 -13.93 11.21 31.04
C ALA A 77 -14.83 9.97 30.94
N ALA A 78 -15.14 9.41 32.09
CA ALA A 78 -16.17 8.39 32.26
C ALA A 78 -17.56 8.95 31.91
N THR A 79 -18.34 8.24 31.08
CA THR A 79 -19.78 7.98 31.34
C THR A 79 -20.46 7.19 30.20
N SER A 80 -20.97 6.02 30.58
CA SER A 80 -22.23 5.35 30.17
C SER A 80 -22.50 4.92 28.71
N GLY A 81 -22.66 3.60 28.54
CA GLY A 81 -23.79 3.02 27.80
C GLY A 81 -23.43 2.18 26.58
N CYS A 82 -23.40 0.87 26.74
CA CYS A 82 -23.26 -0.15 25.69
C CYS A 82 -24.63 -0.48 25.07
N CYS A 83 -24.71 -0.58 23.75
CA CYS A 83 -25.65 -1.38 22.95
C CYS A 83 -24.96 -1.76 21.64
#